data_AF-A0A2X3D0R7-F1
#
_entry.id   AF-A0A2X3D0R7-F1
#
_cell.length_a   1.000
_cell.length_b   1.000
_cell.length_c   1.000
_cell.angle_alpha   90.00
_cell.angle_beta   90.00
_cell.angle_gamma   90.00
#
_symmetry.space_group_name_H-M   'P 1'
#
loop_
_entity.id
_entity.type
_entity.pdbx_description
1 polymer ?
#
loop_
_entity_poly.entity_id
_entity_poly.type
_entity_poly.pdbx_seq_one_letter_code
_entity_poly.pdbx_strand_id
1 'polypeptide(L)'
;MRSREFLMKDAYSFHTSQESLQETYDAMYAAYSKIFSRMGLDFRAVQADTGSIGGSASHEFQVLAQSGEDDVIFSDSSDYAANIEFAEAVAPKEPCAAATQEMTLVDTPNAKTIAELVEQFNLPIEKP
;
A
#
# COMPACT_ATOMS: atom_id res chain seq x y z
N MET A 1 -11.94 13.31 -0.39
CA MET A 1 -12.32 14.58 -1.09
C MET A 1 -12.18 14.34 -2.58
N ARG A 2 -13.24 14.42 -3.39
CA ARG A 2 -13.16 14.08 -4.82
C ARG A 2 -14.05 14.99 -5.67
N SER A 3 -13.44 15.69 -6.64
CA SER A 3 -14.12 16.57 -7.61
C SER A 3 -13.74 16.17 -9.04
N ARG A 4 -14.55 16.57 -10.03
CA ARG A 4 -14.26 16.36 -11.45
C ARG A 4 -13.35 17.45 -12.03
N GLU A 5 -13.36 18.63 -11.43
CA GLU A 5 -12.51 19.76 -11.79
C GLU A 5 -11.78 20.25 -10.55
N PHE A 6 -10.47 20.41 -10.65
CA PHE A 6 -9.60 20.80 -9.55
C PHE A 6 -8.28 21.36 -10.10
N LEU A 7 -7.58 22.16 -9.29
CA LEU A 7 -6.26 22.67 -9.63
C LEU A 7 -5.22 21.60 -9.31
N MET A 8 -4.31 21.35 -10.26
CA MET A 8 -3.18 20.45 -10.07
C MET A 8 -1.88 21.19 -10.42
N LYS A 9 -0.85 21.01 -9.59
CA LYS A 9 0.53 21.35 -9.94
C LYS A 9 1.17 20.08 -10.48
N ASP A 10 1.42 20.06 -11.77
CA ASP A 10 2.16 19.03 -12.50
C ASP A 10 3.56 19.57 -12.86
N ALA A 11 4.55 18.68 -12.91
CA ALA A 11 5.89 19.03 -13.38
C ALA A 11 6.51 17.83 -14.09
N TYR A 12 7.33 18.13 -15.08
CA TYR A 12 8.00 17.15 -15.93
C TYR A 12 9.47 17.54 -16.06
N SER A 13 10.36 16.57 -15.91
CA SER A 13 11.81 16.77 -16.07
C SER A 13 12.35 15.77 -17.09
N PHE A 14 13.42 16.17 -17.79
CA PHE A 14 14.01 15.40 -18.90
C PHE A 14 15.50 15.22 -18.65
N HIS A 15 15.99 14.00 -18.76
CA HIS A 15 17.34 13.62 -18.35
C HIS A 15 18.03 12.75 -19.40
N THR A 16 19.34 12.91 -19.53
CA THR A 16 20.18 12.09 -20.42
C THR A 16 20.78 10.88 -19.71
N SER A 17 20.67 10.80 -18.39
CA SER A 17 21.13 9.67 -17.56
C SER A 17 20.19 9.44 -16.37
N GLN A 18 20.24 8.23 -15.81
CA GLN A 18 19.48 7.86 -14.61
C GLN A 18 19.91 8.66 -13.37
N GLU A 19 21.20 8.99 -13.25
CA GLU A 19 21.74 9.79 -12.14
C GLU A 19 21.14 11.20 -12.14
N SER A 20 21.07 11.87 -13.29
CA SER A 20 20.45 13.19 -13.42
C SER A 20 18.94 13.16 -13.10
N LEU A 21 18.25 12.08 -13.46
CA LEU A 21 16.86 11.85 -13.07
C LEU A 21 16.73 11.72 -11.55
N GLN A 22 17.61 10.93 -10.92
CA GLN A 22 17.58 10.72 -9.47
C GLN A 22 17.83 12.02 -8.70
N GLU A 23 18.81 12.83 -9.09
CA GLU A 23 19.07 14.14 -8.46
C GLU A 23 17.84 15.05 -8.48
N THR A 24 17.13 15.08 -9.61
CA THR A 24 15.93 15.91 -9.77
C THR A 24 14.77 15.33 -8.97
N TYR A 25 14.63 14.00 -8.94
CA TYR A 25 13.64 13.31 -8.14
C TYR A 25 13.81 13.62 -6.64
N ASP A 26 15.04 13.53 -6.13
CA ASP A 26 15.36 13.80 -4.72
C ASP A 26 15.13 15.28 -4.37
N ALA A 27 15.48 16.19 -5.29
CA ALA A 27 15.19 17.61 -5.15
C ALA A 27 13.68 17.89 -5.08
N MET A 28 12.88 17.20 -5.89
CA MET A 28 11.43 17.31 -5.89
C MET A 28 10.81 16.73 -4.62
N TYR A 29 11.30 15.58 -4.15
CA TYR A 29 10.91 15.01 -2.87
C TYR A 29 11.15 16.01 -1.72
N ALA A 30 12.34 16.62 -1.67
CA ALA A 30 12.68 17.61 -0.66
C ALA A 30 11.84 18.89 -0.79
N ALA A 31 11.53 19.33 -2.02
CA ALA A 31 10.70 20.50 -2.28
C ALA A 31 9.25 20.27 -1.81
N TYR A 32 8.65 19.12 -2.13
CA TYR A 32 7.30 18.75 -1.70
C TYR A 32 7.23 18.65 -0.18
N SER A 33 8.21 17.98 0.44
CA SER A 33 8.32 17.92 1.90
C SER A 33 8.31 19.31 2.54
N LYS A 34 9.10 20.26 2.00
CA LYS A 34 9.11 21.65 2.48
C LYS A 34 7.78 22.37 2.23
N ILE A 35 7.10 22.12 1.11
CA ILE A 35 5.79 22.72 0.80
C ILE A 35 4.76 22.29 1.85
N PHE A 36 4.58 20.99 2.07
CA PHE A 36 3.62 20.47 3.05
C PHE A 36 3.95 20.92 4.49
N SER A 37 5.23 20.90 4.88
CA SER A 37 5.65 21.42 6.19
C SER A 37 5.35 22.92 6.35
N ARG A 38 5.56 23.74 5.31
CA ARG A 38 5.22 25.18 5.34
C ARG A 38 3.72 25.44 5.41
N MET A 39 2.91 24.52 4.89
CA MET A 39 1.46 24.55 5.01
C MET A 39 0.97 24.11 6.41
N GLY A 40 1.87 23.59 7.26
CA GLY A 40 1.53 23.12 8.61
C GLY A 40 0.74 21.81 8.61
N LEU A 41 0.90 21.00 7.56
CA LEU A 41 0.19 19.73 7.42
C LEU A 41 0.98 18.60 8.09
N ASP A 42 0.27 17.68 8.74
CA ASP A 42 0.83 16.41 9.18
C ASP A 42 0.76 15.42 8.02
N PHE A 43 1.92 15.03 7.48
CA PHE A 43 2.01 14.24 6.26
C PHE A 43 3.12 13.21 6.31
N ARG A 44 3.01 12.19 5.46
CA ARG A 44 4.06 11.20 5.20
C ARG A 44 4.28 11.07 3.70
N ALA A 45 5.54 10.99 3.31
CA ALA A 45 5.90 10.49 1.99
C ALA A 45 5.99 8.97 2.06
N VAL A 46 5.22 8.28 1.22
CA VAL A 46 5.04 6.82 1.26
C VAL A 46 5.42 6.22 -0.08
N GLN A 47 6.04 5.04 -0.05
CA GLN A 47 6.30 4.28 -1.28
C GLN A 47 4.96 3.87 -1.89
N ALA A 48 4.85 4.02 -3.21
CA ALA A 48 3.62 3.75 -3.94
C ALA A 48 3.91 2.93 -5.20
N ASP A 49 2.86 2.35 -5.76
CA ASP A 49 2.96 1.70 -7.07
C ASP A 49 3.29 2.76 -8.15
N THR A 50 4.11 2.34 -9.12
CA THR A 50 4.40 3.14 -10.32
C THR A 50 3.23 3.14 -11.30
N GLY A 51 2.27 2.22 -11.10
CA GLY A 51 1.03 2.11 -11.86
C GLY A 51 1.27 2.02 -13.37
N SER A 52 0.30 2.50 -14.14
CA SER A 52 0.32 2.44 -15.62
C SER A 52 1.25 3.45 -16.30
N ILE A 53 1.75 4.45 -15.57
CA ILE A 53 2.71 5.43 -16.10
C ILE A 53 4.09 4.77 -16.31
N GLY A 54 4.38 3.73 -15.51
CA GLY A 54 5.64 3.00 -15.56
C GLY A 54 6.79 3.78 -14.90
N GLY A 55 7.77 3.06 -14.37
CA GLY A 55 8.91 3.63 -13.67
C GLY A 55 9.54 2.61 -12.71
N SER A 56 10.60 3.03 -12.01
CA SER A 56 11.29 2.19 -11.02
C SER A 56 10.98 2.57 -9.57
N ALA A 57 10.50 3.80 -9.31
CA ALA A 57 10.18 4.29 -7.98
C ALA A 57 9.08 5.36 -8.03
N SER A 58 8.12 5.27 -7.11
CA SER A 58 7.05 6.24 -6.92
C SER A 58 6.89 6.57 -5.43
N HIS A 59 6.63 7.83 -5.12
CA HIS A 59 6.33 8.29 -3.77
C HIS A 59 5.07 9.16 -3.79
N GLU A 60 4.13 8.84 -2.92
CA GLU A 60 2.95 9.66 -2.65
C GLU A 60 3.15 10.48 -1.38
N PHE A 61 2.64 11.71 -1.36
CA PHE A 61 2.62 12.56 -0.17
C PHE A 61 1.21 12.56 0.40
N GLN A 62 1.02 11.79 1.48
CA GLN A 62 -0.27 11.54 2.11
C GLN A 62 -0.42 12.39 3.38
N VAL A 63 -1.47 13.21 3.46
CA VAL A 63 -1.82 13.96 4.68
C VAL A 63 -2.58 13.02 5.62
N LEU A 64 -2.13 12.93 6.86
CA LEU A 64 -2.71 12.01 7.85
C LEU A 64 -4.07 12.54 8.32
N ALA A 65 -5.14 11.86 7.93
CA ALA A 65 -6.50 12.19 8.31
C ALA A 65 -7.36 10.93 8.41
N GLN A 66 -8.24 10.87 9.43
CA GLN A 66 -9.19 9.76 9.57
C GLN A 66 -10.20 9.66 8.42
N SER A 67 -10.40 10.75 7.68
CA SER A 67 -11.24 10.82 6.50
C SER A 67 -10.47 10.58 5.19
N GLY A 68 -9.21 10.13 5.27
CA GLY A 68 -8.42 9.74 4.11
C GLY A 68 -9.12 8.60 3.36
N GLU A 69 -8.96 8.58 2.04
CA GLU A 69 -9.48 7.49 1.21
C GLU A 69 -8.43 6.37 1.03
N ASP A 70 -7.15 6.65 1.34
CA ASP A 70 -6.02 5.72 1.23
C ASP A 70 -5.60 5.18 2.60
N ASP A 71 -5.27 3.89 2.65
CA ASP A 71 -4.65 3.26 3.81
C ASP A 71 -3.12 3.29 3.68
N VAL A 72 -2.47 3.90 4.67
CA VAL A 72 -1.00 4.01 4.74
C VAL A 72 -0.46 3.07 5.80
N ILE A 73 0.45 2.19 5.40
CA ILE A 73 1.18 1.29 6.28
C ILE A 73 2.51 1.94 6.63
N PHE A 74 2.83 2.07 7.91
CA PHE A 74 4.12 2.57 8.37
C PHE A 74 4.66 1.74 9.51
N SER A 75 5.98 1.63 9.57
CA SER A 75 6.68 0.93 10.64
C SER A 75 6.64 1.74 11.93
N ASP A 76 6.55 1.05 13.06
CA ASP A 76 6.64 1.61 14.41
C ASP A 76 8.09 1.85 14.87
N SER A 77 9.07 1.36 14.10
CA SER A 77 10.47 1.25 14.50
C SER A 77 11.46 1.69 13.43
N SER A 78 11.00 1.99 12.22
CA SER A 78 11.82 2.47 11.09
C SER A 78 11.10 3.54 10.28
N ASP A 79 11.80 4.12 9.31
CA ASP A 79 11.24 5.14 8.40
C ASP A 79 10.38 4.52 7.28
N TYR A 80 10.14 3.21 7.30
CA TYR A 80 9.32 2.56 6.28
C TYR A 80 7.88 3.08 6.31
N ALA A 81 7.41 3.53 5.15
CA ALA A 81 6.02 3.86 4.92
C ALA A 81 5.65 3.56 3.46
N ALA A 82 4.49 2.93 3.26
CA ALA A 82 3.99 2.53 1.94
C ALA A 82 2.47 2.65 1.90
N ASN A 83 1.93 2.88 0.70
CA ASN A 83 0.51 2.65 0.43
C ASN A 83 0.20 1.15 0.62
N ILE A 84 -0.98 0.79 1.15
CA ILE A 84 -1.39 -0.61 1.33
C ILE A 84 -1.30 -1.45 0.05
N GLU A 85 -1.49 -0.83 -1.11
CA GLU A 85 -1.38 -1.50 -2.42
C GLU A 85 0.07 -1.91 -2.75
N PHE A 86 1.06 -1.23 -2.17
CA PHE A 86 2.49 -1.49 -2.37
C PHE A 86 3.15 -2.21 -1.18
N ALA A 87 2.56 -2.12 0.01
CA ALA A 87 3.15 -2.64 1.23
C ALA A 87 3.39 -4.16 1.15
N GLU A 88 4.64 -4.60 1.32
CA GLU A 88 4.97 -6.02 1.26
C GLU A 88 4.42 -6.76 2.48
N ALA A 89 3.55 -7.74 2.23
CA ALA A 89 3.08 -8.67 3.24
C ALA A 89 4.01 -9.89 3.32
N VAL A 90 4.97 -9.85 4.25
CA VAL A 90 5.89 -10.97 4.47
C VAL A 90 5.12 -12.18 5.02
N ALA A 91 5.15 -13.29 4.28
CA ALA A 91 4.49 -14.52 4.70
C ALA A 91 5.10 -15.08 6.01
N PRO A 92 4.29 -15.76 6.85
CA PRO A 92 4.80 -16.49 8.00
C PRO A 92 5.93 -17.44 7.60
N LYS A 93 7.01 -17.47 8.39
CA LYS A 93 8.19 -18.29 8.11
C LYS A 93 8.00 -19.76 8.44
N GLU A 94 6.98 -20.09 9.22
CA GLU A 94 6.73 -21.45 9.65
C GLU A 94 6.15 -22.26 8.49
N PRO A 95 6.73 -23.43 8.18
CA PRO A 95 6.17 -24.30 7.17
C PRO A 95 4.80 -24.81 7.64
N CYS A 96 3.87 -24.94 6.69
CA CYS A 96 2.56 -25.53 6.97
C CYS A 96 2.74 -26.92 7.61
N ALA A 97 1.88 -27.23 8.57
CA ALA A 97 1.91 -28.51 9.25
C ALA A 97 1.69 -29.66 8.25
N ALA A 98 2.24 -30.84 8.56
CA ALA A 98 2.04 -32.02 7.75
C ALA A 98 0.54 -32.36 7.64
N ALA A 99 0.11 -32.83 6.46
CA ALA A 99 -1.28 -33.18 6.21
C ALA A 99 -1.78 -34.25 7.20
N THR A 100 -2.85 -33.93 7.93
CA THR A 100 -3.46 -34.83 8.92
C THR A 100 -4.78 -35.45 8.44
N GLN A 101 -5.28 -35.05 7.27
CA GLN A 101 -6.60 -35.44 6.75
C GLN A 101 -6.54 -35.67 5.25
N GLU A 102 -7.36 -36.59 4.75
CA GLU A 102 -7.58 -36.78 3.31
C GLU A 102 -8.60 -35.78 2.77
N MET A 103 -8.45 -35.37 1.51
CA MET A 103 -9.36 -34.44 0.85
C MET A 103 -10.73 -35.10 0.65
N THR A 104 -11.79 -34.42 1.07
CA THR A 104 -13.18 -34.89 0.91
C THR A 104 -14.06 -33.80 0.31
N LEU A 105 -15.09 -34.22 -0.42
CA LEU A 105 -16.12 -33.31 -0.92
C LEU A 105 -17.18 -33.13 0.16
N VAL A 106 -17.49 -31.89 0.49
CA VAL A 106 -18.47 -31.53 1.52
C VAL A 106 -19.48 -30.57 0.91
N ASP A 107 -20.77 -30.84 1.11
CA ASP A 107 -21.83 -29.95 0.67
C ASP A 107 -21.82 -28.67 1.51
N THR A 108 -21.75 -27.51 0.84
CA THR A 108 -21.72 -26.17 1.44
C THR A 108 -23.01 -25.40 1.09
N PRO A 109 -24.20 -25.90 1.50
CA PRO A 109 -25.47 -25.29 1.13
C PRO A 109 -25.53 -23.84 1.59
N ASN A 110 -25.79 -22.93 0.65
CA ASN A 110 -25.94 -21.49 0.87
C ASN A 110 -24.71 -20.75 1.42
N ALA A 111 -23.58 -21.41 1.68
CA ALA A 111 -22.33 -20.72 2.02
C ALA A 111 -21.69 -20.12 0.75
N LYS A 112 -21.52 -18.80 0.75
CA LYS A 112 -20.91 -17.99 -0.32
C LYS A 112 -19.76 -17.12 0.18
N THR A 113 -19.54 -17.05 1.49
CA THR A 113 -18.50 -16.25 2.15
C THR A 113 -17.64 -17.11 3.07
N ILE A 114 -16.43 -16.63 3.38
CA ILE A 114 -15.55 -17.27 4.38
C ILE A 114 -16.22 -17.33 5.76
N ALA A 115 -16.94 -16.28 6.14
CA ALA A 115 -17.65 -16.21 7.41
C ALA A 115 -18.71 -17.34 7.55
N GLU A 116 -19.49 -17.58 6.49
CA GLU A 116 -20.49 -18.65 6.48
C GLU A 116 -19.84 -20.05 6.56
N LEU A 117 -18.68 -20.26 5.93
CA LEU A 117 -17.95 -21.52 6.05
C LEU A 117 -17.42 -21.75 7.47
N VAL A 118 -16.89 -20.70 8.09
CA VAL A 118 -16.40 -20.73 9.47
C VAL A 118 -17.53 -21.06 10.43
N GLU A 119 -18.69 -20.42 10.28
CA GLU A 119 -19.87 -20.67 11.10
C GLU A 119 -20.43 -22.09 10.88
N GLN A 120 -20.57 -22.49 9.62
CA GLN A 120 -21.20 -23.76 9.27
C GLN A 120 -20.34 -24.97 9.67
N PHE A 121 -19.02 -24.89 9.50
CA PHE A 121 -18.11 -26.01 9.75
C PHE A 121 -17.27 -25.85 11.02
N ASN A 122 -17.47 -24.76 11.77
CA ASN A 122 -16.73 -24.42 12.98
C ASN A 122 -15.20 -24.53 12.78
N LEU A 123 -14.74 -24.05 11.61
CA LEU A 123 -13.33 -24.08 11.22
C LEU A 123 -12.67 -22.72 11.50
N PRO A 124 -11.43 -22.68 12.00
CA PRO A 124 -10.72 -21.42 12.17
C PRO A 124 -10.41 -20.78 10.81
N ILE A 125 -10.49 -19.44 10.74
CA ILE A 125 -10.11 -18.62 9.57
C ILE A 125 -8.61 -18.76 9.29
N GLU A 126 -7.83 -18.88 10.37
CA GLU A 126 -6.39 -19.06 10.32
C GLU A 126 -6.08 -20.54 10.58
N LYS A 127 -5.71 -21.27 9.53
CA LYS A 127 -4.97 -22.54 9.67
C LYS A 127 -3.56 -22.30 9.16
N PRO A 128 -2.51 -22.50 9.99
CA PRO A 128 -1.14 -22.48 9.52
C PRO A 128 -0.86 -23.65 8.55
#